data_AF-A0AA90TBT5-F1
#
_entry.id   AF-A0AA90TBT5-F1
#
_cell.length_a   1.000
_cell.length_b   1.000
_cell.length_c   1.000
_cell.angle_alpha   90.00
_cell.angle_beta   90.00
_cell.angle_gamma   90.00
#
_symmetry.space_group_name_H-M   'P 1'
#
loop_
_entity.id
_entity.type
_entity.pdbx_description
1 polymer ?
#
loop_
_entity_poly.entity_id
_entity_poly.type
_entity_poly.pdbx_seq_one_letter_code
_entity_poly.pdbx_strand_id
1 'polypeptide(L)'
;MEVFSQKTQESIGFYVYLLINPLDNKIFYVGKGQKNRVFEHAKASLLDLETNDKLDIIREIIAKGQKVKYYILRHGLSEKEAFIVESSFIDFLTFRDFKSVANITNIIAGHHQWDKGIKSVGEIEQIYNCKLLDIHNKPHKLLCININKTYHRYTDIYEATRKSWVLNPDKANEADYVVAEYKGIIRAIFKVNSRGWYFYSKDQYNRYCFEGNRVEEKEICELYLDKKLPDKLKGSANPIRYLY
;
A
#
# COMPACT_ATOMS: atom_id res chain seq x y z
N MET A 1 -7.24 -2.00 36.32
CA MET A 1 -7.05 -1.86 34.86
C MET A 1 -5.85 -2.67 34.45
N GLU A 2 -5.91 -3.36 33.31
CA GLU A 2 -4.71 -3.97 32.74
C GLU A 2 -3.78 -2.84 32.26
N VAL A 3 -2.58 -2.83 32.82
CA VAL A 3 -1.46 -1.95 32.51
C VAL A 3 -0.18 -2.73 32.77
N PHE A 4 0.88 -2.41 32.04
CA PHE A 4 2.20 -2.93 32.33
C PHE A 4 2.77 -2.27 33.59
N SER A 5 3.62 -3.01 34.31
CA SER A 5 4.42 -2.44 35.40
C SER A 5 5.33 -1.33 34.87
N GLN A 6 5.73 -0.38 35.73
CA GLN A 6 6.62 0.71 35.32
C GLN A 6 7.93 0.17 34.69
N LYS A 7 8.57 -0.81 35.34
CA LYS A 7 9.78 -1.47 34.83
C LYS A 7 9.56 -2.08 33.44
N THR A 8 8.40 -2.69 33.21
CA THR A 8 8.04 -3.23 31.90
C THR A 8 7.88 -2.11 30.87
N GLN A 9 7.17 -1.03 31.20
CA GLN A 9 6.97 0.10 30.29
C GLN A 9 8.28 0.75 29.86
N GLU A 10 9.27 0.82 30.76
CA GLU A 10 10.61 1.34 30.50
C GLU A 10 11.45 0.37 29.64
N SER A 11 11.26 -0.95 29.78
CA SER A 11 12.10 -1.97 29.13
C SER A 11 11.54 -2.51 27.81
N ILE A 12 10.22 -2.48 27.60
CA ILE A 12 9.56 -3.22 26.50
C ILE A 12 9.91 -2.67 25.11
N GLY A 13 10.41 -1.44 25.00
CA GLY A 13 10.65 -0.76 23.72
C GLY A 13 9.36 -0.62 22.89
N PHE A 14 9.51 -0.52 21.56
CA PHE A 14 8.37 -0.74 20.67
C PHE A 14 8.07 -2.22 20.55
N TYR A 15 6.81 -2.54 20.32
CA TYR A 15 6.34 -3.90 20.19
C TYR A 15 5.19 -3.99 19.17
N VAL A 16 4.95 -5.20 18.67
CA VAL A 16 3.77 -5.57 17.89
C VAL A 16 2.90 -6.48 18.75
N TYR A 17 1.59 -6.27 18.73
CA TYR A 17 0.61 -6.99 19.53
C TYR A 17 -0.56 -7.49 18.69
N LEU A 18 -1.21 -8.53 19.20
CA LEU A 18 -2.41 -9.13 18.63
C LEU A 18 -3.57 -8.97 19.61
N LEU A 19 -4.76 -8.69 19.10
CA LEU A 19 -6.02 -8.86 19.82
C LEU A 19 -6.74 -10.11 19.30
N ILE A 20 -7.12 -10.98 20.22
CA ILE A 20 -7.77 -12.26 19.92
C ILE A 20 -9.17 -12.27 20.54
N ASN A 21 -10.15 -12.68 19.74
CA ASN A 21 -11.52 -12.87 20.20
C ASN A 21 -11.57 -14.18 21.01
N PRO A 22 -11.88 -14.14 22.32
CA PRO A 22 -11.91 -15.35 23.15
C PRO A 22 -13.03 -16.33 22.77
N LEU A 23 -14.03 -15.90 21.99
CA LEU A 23 -15.20 -16.71 21.62
C LEU A 23 -14.88 -17.73 20.53
N ASP A 24 -14.02 -17.37 19.57
CA ASP A 24 -13.61 -18.22 18.44
C ASP A 24 -12.09 -18.43 18.36
N ASN A 25 -11.33 -17.81 19.27
CA ASN A 25 -9.87 -17.78 19.32
C ASN A 25 -9.21 -17.26 18.03
N LYS A 26 -9.89 -16.43 17.24
CA LYS A 26 -9.32 -15.81 16.04
C LYS A 26 -8.68 -14.46 16.34
N ILE A 27 -7.60 -14.19 15.63
CA ILE A 27 -6.98 -12.85 15.60
C ILE A 27 -7.94 -11.93 14.85
N PHE A 28 -8.29 -10.81 15.46
CA PHE A 28 -9.11 -9.78 14.81
C PHE A 28 -8.41 -8.44 14.66
N TYR A 29 -7.26 -8.24 15.31
CA TYR A 29 -6.49 -7.01 15.17
C TYR A 29 -4.99 -7.24 15.37
N VAL A 30 -4.18 -6.54 14.58
CA VAL A 30 -2.73 -6.43 14.74
C VAL A 30 -2.38 -4.96 14.87
N GLY A 31 -1.52 -4.61 15.82
CA GLY A 31 -1.05 -3.23 15.97
C GLY A 31 0.35 -3.13 16.54
N LYS A 32 1.02 -2.00 16.30
CA LYS A 32 2.25 -1.62 17.01
C LYS A 32 1.99 -0.66 18.16
N GLY A 33 2.84 -0.71 19.18
CA GLY A 33 2.78 0.24 20.27
C GLY A 33 4.00 0.29 21.18
N GLN A 34 3.89 1.16 22.18
CA GLN A 34 4.86 1.38 23.25
C GLN A 34 4.08 1.57 24.55
N LYS A 35 4.70 1.29 25.70
CA LYS A 35 4.06 1.39 27.03
C LYS A 35 2.70 0.64 27.03
N ASN A 36 1.62 1.28 27.48
CA ASN A 36 0.30 0.67 27.65
C ASN A 36 -0.61 0.70 26.42
N ARG A 37 -0.09 1.07 25.23
CA ARG A 37 -0.91 1.25 24.02
C ARG A 37 -1.79 0.05 23.68
N VAL A 38 -1.32 -1.18 23.90
CA VAL A 38 -2.12 -2.41 23.70
C VAL A 38 -3.43 -2.41 24.51
N PHE A 39 -3.41 -1.88 25.74
CA PHE A 39 -4.58 -1.80 26.62
C PHE A 39 -5.43 -0.57 26.33
N GLU A 40 -4.81 0.55 25.95
CA GLU A 40 -5.52 1.79 25.60
C GLU A 40 -6.40 1.59 24.36
N HIS A 41 -5.92 0.83 23.38
CA HIS A 41 -6.64 0.60 22.13
C HIS A 41 -7.96 -0.16 22.32
N ALA A 42 -8.01 -1.07 23.30
CA ALA A 42 -9.23 -1.80 23.68
C ALA A 42 -10.11 -1.03 24.69
N LYS A 43 -9.64 0.11 25.22
CA LYS A 43 -10.43 0.99 26.10
C LYS A 43 -11.06 2.15 25.34
N ALA A 44 -10.32 2.77 24.41
CA ALA A 44 -10.85 3.84 23.54
C ALA A 44 -12.14 3.39 22.84
N SER A 45 -12.24 2.10 22.54
CA SER A 45 -13.41 1.44 21.96
C SER A 45 -14.70 1.44 22.81
N LEU A 46 -14.63 1.75 24.11
CA LEU A 46 -15.79 1.84 25.00
C LEU A 46 -16.39 3.24 25.06
N LEU A 47 -15.63 4.27 24.66
CA LEU A 47 -16.03 5.67 24.77
C LEU A 47 -16.44 6.26 23.42
N ASP A 48 -16.09 5.58 22.32
CA ASP A 48 -16.33 6.05 20.95
C ASP A 48 -17.71 5.59 20.45
N LEU A 49 -18.51 6.55 19.95
CA LEU A 49 -19.84 6.31 19.37
C LEU A 49 -19.78 5.99 17.87
N GLU A 50 -18.65 6.24 17.21
CA GLU A 50 -18.46 5.85 15.80
C GLU A 50 -18.37 4.33 15.67
N THR A 51 -18.98 3.79 14.60
CA THR A 51 -18.96 2.36 14.29
C THR A 51 -17.72 2.03 13.44
N ASN A 52 -17.01 0.99 13.86
CA ASN A 52 -15.86 0.42 13.17
C ASN A 52 -15.83 -1.07 13.51
N ASP A 53 -15.64 -1.95 12.53
CA ASP A 53 -15.66 -3.42 12.67
C ASP A 53 -14.89 -3.95 13.90
N LYS A 54 -13.76 -3.33 14.25
CA LYS A 54 -12.96 -3.65 15.44
C LYS A 54 -13.73 -3.42 16.75
N LEU A 55 -14.43 -2.29 16.83
CA LEU A 55 -15.18 -1.85 18.00
C LEU A 55 -16.36 -2.79 18.27
N ASP A 56 -17.03 -3.22 17.21
CA ASP A 56 -18.18 -4.10 17.31
C ASP A 56 -17.79 -5.48 17.83
N ILE A 57 -16.62 -6.02 17.42
CA ILE A 57 -16.06 -7.25 17.99
C ILE A 57 -15.77 -7.07 19.50
N ILE A 58 -15.15 -5.97 19.91
CA ILE A 58 -14.85 -5.72 21.33
C ILE A 58 -16.13 -5.60 22.16
N ARG A 59 -17.14 -4.88 21.65
CA ARG A 59 -18.45 -4.76 22.30
C ARG A 59 -19.14 -6.12 22.43
N GLU A 60 -19.08 -6.97 21.41
CA GLU A 60 -19.65 -8.33 21.45
C GLU A 60 -18.98 -9.18 22.53
N ILE A 61 -17.65 -9.16 22.62
CA ILE A 61 -16.86 -9.89 23.63
C ILE A 61 -17.29 -9.47 25.04
N ILE A 62 -17.42 -8.16 25.28
CA ILE A 62 -17.79 -7.60 26.58
C ILE A 62 -19.25 -7.91 26.91
N ALA A 63 -20.17 -7.83 25.94
CA ALA A 63 -21.57 -8.17 26.13
C ALA A 63 -21.77 -9.64 26.57
N LYS A 64 -20.87 -10.54 26.16
CA LYS A 64 -20.84 -11.95 26.61
C LYS A 64 -20.08 -12.16 27.93
N GLY A 65 -19.71 -11.09 28.64
CA GLY A 65 -18.99 -11.14 29.90
C GLY A 65 -17.53 -11.60 29.78
N GLN A 66 -16.97 -11.63 28.57
CA GLN A 66 -15.60 -12.04 28.29
C GLN A 66 -14.68 -10.82 28.17
N LYS A 67 -13.37 -11.06 28.17
CA LYS A 67 -12.34 -10.03 27.96
C LYS A 67 -11.54 -10.33 26.71
N VAL A 68 -11.19 -9.28 25.98
CA VAL A 68 -10.25 -9.37 24.84
C VAL A 68 -8.93 -9.97 25.33
N LYS A 69 -8.38 -10.93 24.58
CA LYS A 69 -7.06 -11.49 24.87
C LYS A 69 -5.99 -10.67 24.15
N TYR A 70 -4.95 -10.28 24.89
CA TYR A 70 -3.81 -9.52 24.36
C TYR A 70 -2.58 -10.41 24.29
N TYR A 71 -1.89 -10.41 23.15
CA TYR A 71 -0.59 -11.07 23.02
C TYR A 71 0.44 -10.09 22.48
N ILE A 72 1.63 -10.08 23.07
CA ILE A 72 2.79 -9.39 22.51
C ILE A 72 3.49 -10.35 21.57
N LEU A 73 3.41 -10.05 20.28
CA LEU A 73 3.99 -10.88 19.21
C LEU A 73 5.51 -10.75 19.17
N ARG A 74 6.01 -9.52 19.28
CA ARG A 74 7.44 -9.19 19.35
C ARG A 74 7.63 -7.88 20.10
N HIS A 75 8.70 -7.75 20.88
CA HIS A 75 9.01 -6.57 21.70
C HIS A 75 10.52 -6.28 21.68
N GLY A 76 10.94 -5.16 22.29
CA GLY A 76 12.32 -4.70 22.30
C GLY A 76 12.75 -4.12 20.94
N LEU A 77 11.79 -3.70 20.12
CA LEU A 77 12.03 -3.20 18.78
C LEU A 77 12.27 -1.70 18.79
N SER A 78 12.96 -1.21 17.76
CA SER A 78 12.82 0.18 17.30
C SER A 78 11.44 0.39 16.66
N GLU A 79 11.02 1.65 16.53
CA GLU A 79 9.75 1.96 15.86
C GLU A 79 9.70 1.45 14.41
N LYS A 80 10.82 1.57 13.68
CA LYS A 80 10.94 1.13 12.29
C LYS A 80 10.81 -0.39 12.17
N GLU A 81 11.43 -1.13 13.09
CA GLU A 81 11.29 -2.59 13.13
C GLU A 81 9.86 -3.00 13.48
N ALA A 82 9.25 -2.36 14.49
CA ALA A 82 7.85 -2.63 14.85
C ALA A 82 6.90 -2.37 13.69
N PHE A 83 7.15 -1.31 12.90
CA PHE A 83 6.40 -1.02 11.68
C PHE A 83 6.53 -2.13 10.62
N ILE A 84 7.75 -2.61 10.36
CA ILE A 84 8.00 -3.70 9.39
C ILE A 84 7.33 -5.01 9.86
N VAL A 85 7.42 -5.33 11.16
CA VAL A 85 6.80 -6.54 11.72
C VAL A 85 5.27 -6.45 11.65
N GLU A 86 4.70 -5.31 12.03
CA GLU A 86 3.26 -5.05 11.94
C GLU A 86 2.75 -5.20 10.50
N SER A 87 3.40 -4.53 9.54
CA SER A 87 3.00 -4.62 8.13
C SER A 87 3.08 -6.05 7.60
N SER A 88 4.15 -6.79 7.95
CA SER A 88 4.33 -8.17 7.51
C SER A 88 3.23 -9.11 8.03
N PHE A 89 2.81 -8.94 9.29
CA PHE A 89 1.73 -9.74 9.87
C PHE A 89 0.36 -9.35 9.32
N ILE A 90 0.10 -8.07 9.08
CA ILE A 90 -1.13 -7.64 8.41
C ILE A 90 -1.20 -8.23 7.00
N ASP A 91 -0.10 -8.17 6.24
CA ASP A 91 -0.02 -8.76 4.91
C ASP A 91 -0.29 -10.27 4.96
N PHE A 92 0.33 -10.99 5.90
CA PHE A 92 0.11 -12.42 6.10
C PHE A 92 -1.35 -12.76 6.42
N LEU A 93 -1.97 -12.06 7.36
CA LEU A 93 -3.34 -12.35 7.81
C LEU A 93 -4.42 -11.88 6.82
N THR A 94 -4.11 -10.89 5.97
CA THR A 94 -5.00 -10.44 4.88
C THR A 94 -4.85 -11.28 3.62
N PHE A 95 -3.75 -12.03 3.47
CA PHE A 95 -3.48 -12.80 2.26
C PHE A 95 -4.57 -13.84 2.02
N ARG A 96 -5.10 -13.89 0.79
CA ARG A 96 -6.27 -14.69 0.43
C ARG A 96 -6.14 -16.16 0.83
N ASP A 97 -4.96 -16.74 0.69
CA ASP A 97 -4.71 -18.16 0.98
C ASP A 97 -4.57 -18.44 2.49
N PHE A 98 -4.28 -17.42 3.31
CA PHE A 98 -4.14 -17.53 4.77
C PHE A 98 -5.31 -16.92 5.54
N LYS A 99 -6.33 -16.40 4.83
CA LYS A 99 -7.51 -15.74 5.42
C LYS A 99 -8.28 -16.65 6.37
N SER A 100 -8.20 -17.97 6.24
CA SER A 100 -8.85 -18.92 7.17
C SER A 100 -8.37 -18.80 8.62
N VAL A 101 -7.15 -18.27 8.82
CA VAL A 101 -6.48 -18.20 10.13
C VAL A 101 -6.91 -16.96 10.94
N ALA A 102 -7.55 -15.95 10.33
CA ALA A 102 -7.91 -14.72 11.03
C ALA A 102 -9.11 -13.96 10.43
N ASN A 103 -9.81 -13.20 11.28
CA ASN A 103 -10.91 -12.30 10.92
C ASN A 103 -10.51 -10.85 11.23
N ILE A 104 -9.46 -10.37 10.56
CA ILE A 104 -8.86 -9.07 10.88
C ILE A 104 -9.72 -7.88 10.41
N THR A 105 -9.83 -6.87 11.27
CA THR A 105 -10.59 -5.63 11.03
C THR A 105 -9.69 -4.43 10.76
N ASN A 106 -8.40 -4.65 10.52
CA ASN A 106 -7.47 -3.59 10.16
C ASN A 106 -7.93 -2.94 8.84
N ILE A 107 -8.41 -1.69 8.91
CA ILE A 107 -8.97 -0.92 7.78
C ILE A 107 -7.93 -0.63 6.67
N ILE A 108 -6.66 -0.95 6.90
CA ILE A 108 -5.57 -0.70 5.95
C ILE A 108 -4.88 -2.04 5.69
N ALA A 109 -5.19 -2.64 4.52
CA ALA A 109 -4.32 -3.64 3.91
C ALA A 109 -2.91 -3.02 3.77
N GLY A 110 -1.90 -3.76 4.19
CA GLY A 110 -0.61 -3.24 4.65
C GLY A 110 -0.01 -2.14 3.76
N HIS A 111 0.48 -1.07 4.42
CA HIS A 111 1.36 -0.13 3.76
C HIS A 111 2.49 -0.89 3.05
N HIS A 112 2.72 -0.61 1.76
CA HIS A 112 3.75 -1.22 0.89
C HIS A 112 3.46 -2.60 0.30
N GLN A 113 2.20 -3.09 0.32
CA GLN A 113 1.84 -4.41 -0.22
C GLN A 113 2.40 -4.68 -1.64
N TRP A 114 2.49 -3.64 -2.48
CA TRP A 114 3.05 -3.76 -3.82
C TRP A 114 4.58 -3.82 -3.89
N ASP A 115 5.32 -3.12 -3.03
CA ASP A 115 6.81 -3.08 -3.05
C ASP A 115 7.43 -4.20 -2.21
N LYS A 116 6.86 -4.46 -1.04
CA LYS A 116 7.43 -5.36 -0.02
C LYS A 116 6.42 -6.34 0.59
N GLY A 117 5.17 -6.31 0.13
CA GLY A 117 4.17 -7.27 0.58
C GLY A 117 4.42 -8.67 0.02
N ILE A 118 3.50 -9.58 0.35
CA ILE A 118 3.56 -10.98 -0.08
C ILE A 118 3.53 -11.08 -1.60
N LYS A 119 4.45 -11.86 -2.16
CA LYS A 119 4.61 -12.14 -3.58
C LYS A 119 4.96 -13.60 -3.80
N SER A 120 4.52 -14.14 -4.92
CA SER A 120 5.02 -15.42 -5.43
C SER A 120 6.50 -15.31 -5.78
N VAL A 121 7.17 -16.47 -5.86
CA VAL A 121 8.58 -16.55 -6.28
C VAL A 121 8.76 -15.97 -7.68
N GLY A 122 7.82 -16.22 -8.60
CA GLY A 122 7.85 -15.67 -9.96
C GLY A 122 7.76 -14.15 -10.00
N GLU A 123 6.90 -13.53 -9.17
CA GLU A 123 6.81 -12.08 -9.07
C GLU A 123 8.09 -11.46 -8.49
N ILE A 124 8.73 -12.12 -7.51
CA ILE A 124 10.03 -11.68 -6.98
C ILE A 124 11.10 -11.74 -8.08
N GLU A 125 11.16 -12.82 -8.85
CA GLU A 125 12.07 -12.95 -9.99
C GLU A 125 11.81 -11.85 -11.02
N GLN A 126 10.55 -11.54 -11.34
CA GLN A 126 10.21 -10.44 -12.25
C GLN A 126 10.65 -9.07 -11.72
N ILE A 127 10.64 -8.86 -10.41
CA ILE A 127 11.09 -7.59 -9.81
C ILE A 127 12.60 -7.43 -9.94
N TYR A 128 13.37 -8.47 -9.61
CA TYR A 128 14.83 -8.37 -9.50
C TYR A 128 15.58 -8.75 -10.80
N ASN A 129 14.96 -9.57 -11.65
CA ASN A 129 15.46 -10.00 -12.95
C ASN A 129 14.57 -9.45 -14.09
N CYS A 130 14.05 -8.24 -13.91
CA CYS A 130 13.24 -7.56 -14.92
C CYS A 130 14.02 -7.35 -16.22
N LYS A 131 13.44 -7.76 -17.34
CA LYS A 131 14.00 -7.47 -18.67
C LYS A 131 13.97 -5.97 -18.93
N LEU A 132 15.02 -5.45 -19.54
CA LEU A 132 15.06 -4.06 -19.97
C LEU A 132 14.01 -3.85 -21.07
N LEU A 133 13.25 -2.74 -20.99
CA LEU A 133 12.36 -2.31 -22.05
C LEU A 133 13.21 -1.85 -23.25
N ASP A 134 13.04 -2.53 -24.38
CA ASP A 134 13.56 -2.05 -25.65
C ASP A 134 12.74 -0.84 -26.12
N ILE A 135 13.27 0.35 -25.83
CA ILE A 135 12.63 1.62 -26.19
C ILE A 135 12.68 1.92 -27.69
N HIS A 136 13.56 1.25 -28.44
CA HIS A 136 13.77 1.51 -29.86
C HIS A 136 12.80 0.69 -30.73
N ASN A 137 12.50 -0.54 -30.32
CA ASN A 137 11.63 -1.45 -31.08
C ASN A 137 10.22 -1.60 -30.50
N LYS A 138 9.79 -0.70 -29.60
CA LYS A 138 8.42 -0.73 -29.05
C LYS A 138 7.41 -0.24 -30.11
N PRO A 139 6.24 -0.89 -30.25
CA PRO A 139 5.23 -0.46 -31.23
C PRO A 139 4.39 0.75 -30.78
N HIS A 140 4.36 1.05 -29.47
CA HIS A 140 3.48 2.08 -28.90
C HIS A 140 4.25 3.28 -28.33
N LYS A 141 3.62 4.46 -28.39
CA LYS A 141 4.02 5.68 -27.66
C LYS A 141 3.63 5.55 -26.19
N LEU A 142 4.61 5.64 -25.29
CA LEU A 142 4.37 5.53 -23.85
C LEU A 142 4.61 6.87 -23.16
N LEU A 143 3.66 7.27 -22.32
CA LEU A 143 3.85 8.33 -21.33
C LEU A 143 4.17 7.70 -19.98
N CYS A 144 5.42 7.78 -19.57
CA CYS A 144 5.90 7.24 -18.31
C CYS A 144 5.78 8.26 -17.18
N ILE A 145 5.17 7.85 -16.08
CA ILE A 145 4.96 8.65 -14.88
C ILE A 145 5.65 7.98 -13.70
N ASN A 146 6.71 8.60 -13.19
CA ASN A 146 7.38 8.15 -11.98
C ASN A 146 6.53 8.44 -10.75
N ILE A 147 6.10 7.39 -10.06
CA ILE A 147 5.25 7.48 -8.86
C ILE A 147 6.02 7.26 -7.55
N ASN A 148 7.36 7.29 -7.57
CA ASN A 148 8.18 7.04 -6.37
C ASN A 148 7.81 7.97 -5.20
N LYS A 149 7.48 9.23 -5.51
CA LYS A 149 7.11 10.25 -4.52
C LYS A 149 5.61 10.38 -4.26
N THR A 150 4.74 9.78 -5.06
CA THR A 150 3.28 9.91 -4.90
C THR A 150 2.65 8.65 -4.35
N TYR A 151 3.23 7.47 -4.64
CA TYR A 151 2.65 6.19 -4.26
C TYR A 151 2.43 6.04 -2.74
N HIS A 152 3.32 6.54 -1.88
CA HIS A 152 3.11 6.44 -0.43
C HIS A 152 1.88 7.19 0.11
N ARG A 153 1.30 8.10 -0.68
CA ARG A 153 0.11 8.89 -0.32
C ARG A 153 -1.20 8.23 -0.73
N TYR A 154 -1.13 7.19 -1.55
CA TYR A 154 -2.28 6.50 -2.13
C TYR A 154 -2.15 5.01 -1.91
N THR A 155 -3.26 4.34 -1.62
CA THR A 155 -3.30 2.87 -1.58
C THR A 155 -3.37 2.26 -2.98
N ASP A 156 -3.84 3.04 -3.97
CA ASP A 156 -4.04 2.62 -5.35
C ASP A 156 -3.03 3.29 -6.32
N ILE A 157 -2.37 2.47 -7.16
CA ILE A 157 -1.44 2.90 -8.20
C ILE A 157 -2.14 3.81 -9.21
N TYR A 158 -3.41 3.55 -9.53
CA TYR A 158 -4.16 4.37 -10.47
C TYR A 158 -4.29 5.80 -9.96
N GLU A 159 -4.70 5.98 -8.71
CA GLU A 159 -4.78 7.31 -8.07
C GLU A 159 -3.42 8.00 -7.98
N ALA A 160 -2.36 7.23 -7.64
CA ALA A 160 -0.99 7.74 -7.64
C ALA A 160 -0.49 8.17 -9.02
N THR A 161 -1.05 7.61 -10.10
CA THR A 161 -0.62 7.83 -11.49
C THR A 161 -1.48 8.85 -12.21
N ARG A 162 -2.76 9.01 -11.86
CA ARG A 162 -3.70 9.77 -12.70
C ARG A 162 -3.81 11.26 -12.40
N LYS A 163 -3.30 11.75 -11.25
CA LYS A 163 -3.57 13.12 -10.77
C LYS A 163 -2.31 13.96 -10.52
N SER A 164 -2.49 15.27 -10.67
CA SER A 164 -1.58 16.33 -10.17
C SER A 164 -0.20 16.34 -10.87
N TRP A 165 -0.17 16.23 -12.20
CA TRP A 165 1.07 16.24 -13.00
C TRP A 165 1.29 17.52 -13.78
N VAL A 166 2.52 18.03 -13.76
CA VAL A 166 2.93 19.15 -14.63
C VAL A 166 3.44 18.55 -15.95
N LEU A 167 2.68 18.74 -17.02
CA LEU A 167 2.99 18.22 -18.36
C LEU A 167 2.31 19.04 -19.46
N ASN A 168 2.62 18.73 -20.72
CA ASN A 168 1.94 19.28 -21.89
C ASN A 168 0.78 18.34 -22.26
N PRO A 169 -0.50 18.77 -22.16
CA PRO A 169 -1.65 17.90 -22.39
C PRO A 169 -1.75 17.44 -23.85
N ASP A 170 -1.45 18.30 -24.83
CA ASP A 170 -1.51 17.95 -26.26
C ASP A 170 -0.54 16.82 -26.58
N LYS A 171 0.70 16.97 -26.14
CA LYS A 171 1.71 15.92 -26.29
C LYS A 171 1.31 14.67 -25.52
N ALA A 172 0.80 14.80 -24.30
CA ALA A 172 0.40 13.66 -23.47
C ALA A 172 -0.77 12.86 -24.06
N ASN A 173 -1.67 13.51 -24.79
CA ASN A 173 -2.79 12.87 -25.49
C ASN A 173 -2.34 12.08 -26.72
N GLU A 174 -1.11 12.24 -27.21
CA GLU A 174 -0.55 11.38 -28.27
C GLU A 174 -0.10 9.99 -27.77
N ALA A 175 -0.03 9.77 -26.47
CA ALA A 175 0.41 8.49 -25.92
C ALA A 175 -0.68 7.43 -26.11
N ASP A 176 -0.28 6.26 -26.63
CA ASP A 176 -1.17 5.10 -26.69
C ASP A 176 -1.48 4.58 -25.28
N TYR A 177 -0.45 4.60 -24.41
CA TYR A 177 -0.55 4.15 -23.02
C TYR A 177 0.20 5.07 -22.05
N VAL A 178 -0.38 5.22 -20.87
CA VAL A 178 0.28 5.82 -19.70
C VAL A 178 0.81 4.68 -18.82
N VAL A 179 2.10 4.70 -18.50
CA VAL A 179 2.74 3.68 -17.67
C VAL A 179 3.17 4.27 -16.32
N ALA A 180 2.78 3.59 -15.24
CA ALA A 180 3.22 3.93 -13.89
C ALA A 180 4.59 3.30 -13.62
N GLU A 181 5.61 4.12 -13.43
CA GLU A 181 6.96 3.67 -13.10
C GLU A 181 7.25 3.82 -11.61
N TYR A 182 7.68 2.73 -10.99
CA TYR A 182 8.15 2.70 -9.62
C TYR A 182 9.50 1.98 -9.53
N LYS A 183 10.51 2.67 -9.01
CA LYS A 183 11.92 2.21 -8.91
C LYS A 183 12.49 1.70 -10.25
N GLY A 184 12.15 2.36 -11.35
CA GLY A 184 12.60 2.03 -12.69
C GLY A 184 11.82 0.90 -13.37
N ILE A 185 10.79 0.33 -12.73
CA ILE A 185 10.00 -0.77 -13.29
C ILE A 185 8.57 -0.29 -13.57
N ILE A 186 8.01 -0.68 -14.72
CA ILE A 186 6.61 -0.41 -15.07
C ILE A 186 5.70 -1.31 -14.23
N ARG A 187 4.83 -0.72 -13.41
CA ARG A 187 3.95 -1.42 -12.45
C ARG A 187 2.49 -1.45 -12.84
N ALA A 188 2.06 -0.51 -13.67
CA ALA A 188 0.72 -0.50 -14.22
C ALA A 188 0.73 0.21 -15.57
N ILE A 189 -0.24 -0.16 -16.40
CA ILE A 189 -0.44 0.37 -17.74
C ILE A 189 -1.90 0.84 -17.79
N PHE A 190 -2.12 2.04 -18.28
CA PHE A 190 -3.44 2.65 -18.37
C PHE A 190 -3.68 3.15 -19.78
N LYS A 191 -4.91 2.94 -20.26
CA LYS A 191 -5.42 3.56 -21.47
C LYS A 191 -6.27 4.75 -21.08
N VAL A 192 -5.86 5.94 -21.52
CA VAL A 192 -6.60 7.18 -21.28
C VAL A 192 -7.90 7.12 -22.08
N ASN A 193 -9.01 7.56 -21.47
CA ASN A 193 -10.28 7.61 -22.16
C ASN A 193 -10.33 8.76 -23.19
N SER A 194 -11.44 8.87 -23.94
CA SER A 194 -11.62 9.88 -24.99
C SER A 194 -11.59 11.33 -24.49
N ARG A 195 -11.70 11.57 -23.17
CA ARG A 195 -11.58 12.91 -22.58
C ARG A 195 -10.15 13.44 -22.62
N GLY A 196 -9.17 12.53 -22.61
CA GLY A 196 -7.75 12.90 -22.55
C GLY A 196 -7.34 13.54 -21.22
N TRP A 197 -6.23 14.25 -21.25
CA TRP A 197 -5.68 15.00 -20.13
C TRP A 197 -6.39 16.34 -19.93
N TYR A 198 -6.84 16.62 -18.71
CA TYR A 198 -7.58 17.84 -18.36
C TYR A 198 -7.03 18.49 -17.09
N PHE A 199 -7.29 19.79 -16.95
CA PHE A 199 -6.81 20.61 -15.83
C PHE A 199 -7.36 20.12 -14.48
N TYR A 200 -6.48 20.02 -13.49
CA TYR A 200 -6.81 19.59 -12.14
C TYR A 200 -6.94 20.80 -11.21
N SER A 201 -8.17 21.26 -11.00
CA SER A 201 -8.50 22.56 -10.40
C SER A 201 -8.22 22.72 -8.90
N LYS A 202 -7.81 21.66 -8.19
CA LYS A 202 -7.56 21.71 -6.74
C LYS A 202 -6.18 22.27 -6.36
N ASP A 203 -5.27 22.46 -7.31
CA ASP A 203 -3.93 22.98 -7.07
C ASP A 203 -3.75 24.39 -7.68
N GLN A 204 -3.00 25.27 -6.99
CA GLN A 204 -2.63 26.62 -7.51
C GLN A 204 -1.63 26.57 -8.69
N TYR A 205 -1.30 25.39 -9.18
CA TYR A 205 -0.31 25.14 -10.23
C TYR A 205 -0.97 24.49 -11.44
N ASN A 206 -0.45 24.75 -12.65
CA ASN A 206 -0.89 24.13 -13.90
C ASN A 206 -0.63 22.62 -13.91
N ARG A 207 -1.51 21.88 -13.26
CA ARG A 207 -1.44 20.43 -13.12
C ARG A 207 -2.60 19.77 -13.85
N TYR A 208 -2.31 18.63 -14.43
CA TYR A 208 -3.23 17.87 -15.25
C TYR A 208 -3.47 16.50 -14.64
N CYS A 209 -4.62 15.94 -14.99
CA CYS A 209 -5.01 14.59 -14.63
C CYS A 209 -5.71 13.93 -15.81
N PHE A 210 -5.85 12.60 -15.74
CA PHE A 210 -6.60 11.83 -16.71
C PHE A 210 -7.57 10.88 -16.02
N GLU A 211 -8.54 10.41 -16.80
CA GLU A 211 -9.39 9.27 -16.48
C GLU A 211 -9.12 8.18 -17.50
N GLY A 212 -9.05 6.94 -17.05
CA GLY A 212 -8.69 5.81 -17.90
C GLY A 212 -8.90 4.50 -17.20
N ASN A 213 -8.72 3.42 -17.96
CA ASN A 213 -8.85 2.06 -17.45
C ASN A 213 -7.48 1.40 -17.42
N ARG A 214 -7.28 0.51 -16.45
CA ARG A 214 -6.11 -0.36 -16.42
C ARG A 214 -6.16 -1.29 -17.63
N VAL A 215 -5.02 -1.46 -18.28
CA VAL A 215 -4.87 -2.41 -19.38
C VAL A 215 -4.61 -3.80 -18.79
N GLU A 216 -5.45 -4.76 -19.15
CA GLU A 216 -5.33 -6.17 -18.75
C GLU A 216 -5.09 -7.09 -19.95
N GLU A 217 -5.03 -6.52 -21.16
CA GLU A 217 -4.72 -7.22 -22.40
C GLU A 217 -3.34 -7.88 -22.30
N LYS A 218 -3.32 -9.22 -22.39
CA LYS A 218 -2.14 -10.05 -22.15
C LYS A 218 -0.95 -9.62 -23.01
N GLU A 219 -1.18 -9.34 -24.29
CA GLU A 219 -0.14 -8.93 -25.24
C GLU A 219 0.54 -7.62 -24.81
N ILE A 220 -0.23 -6.63 -24.37
CA ILE A 220 0.29 -5.34 -23.90
C ILE A 220 1.01 -5.49 -22.55
N CYS A 221 0.45 -6.29 -21.65
CA CYS A 221 1.06 -6.60 -20.36
C CYS A 221 2.42 -7.30 -20.55
N GLU A 222 2.51 -8.31 -21.41
CA GLU A 222 3.79 -9.00 -21.71
C GLU A 222 4.81 -8.06 -22.37
N LEU A 223 4.34 -7.08 -23.15
CA LEU A 223 5.20 -6.09 -23.79
C LEU A 223 5.78 -5.05 -22.82
N TYR A 224 5.10 -4.68 -21.74
CA TYR A 224 5.52 -3.54 -20.91
C TYR A 224 5.52 -3.79 -19.41
N LEU A 225 4.62 -4.59 -18.87
CA LEU A 225 4.48 -4.79 -17.43
C LEU A 225 5.74 -5.47 -16.88
N ASP A 226 6.19 -4.98 -15.72
CA ASP A 226 7.40 -5.43 -15.02
C ASP A 226 8.71 -5.34 -15.82
N LYS A 227 8.71 -4.64 -16.96
CA LYS A 227 9.96 -4.30 -17.67
C LYS A 227 10.64 -3.11 -17.01
N LYS A 228 11.98 -3.17 -16.98
CA LYS A 228 12.83 -2.09 -16.48
C LYS A 228 12.97 -1.01 -17.54
N LEU A 229 12.62 0.22 -17.19
CA LEU A 229 12.88 1.38 -18.02
C LEU A 229 14.39 1.70 -18.02
N PRO A 230 14.94 2.16 -19.16
CA PRO A 230 16.34 2.59 -19.20
C PRO A 230 16.59 3.71 -18.19
N ASP A 231 17.77 3.70 -17.59
CA ASP A 231 18.15 4.70 -16.59
C ASP A 231 18.01 6.12 -17.13
N LYS A 232 17.54 7.03 -16.27
CA LYS A 232 17.47 8.45 -16.63
C LYS A 232 18.87 9.03 -16.72
N LEU A 233 19.07 9.96 -17.66
CA LEU A 233 20.30 10.76 -17.71
C LEU A 233 20.47 11.52 -16.38
N LYS A 234 21.71 11.58 -15.87
CA LYS A 234 22.05 12.32 -14.66
C LYS A 234 21.51 13.75 -14.75
N GLY A 235 20.76 14.20 -13.74
CA GLY A 235 20.12 15.52 -13.69
C GLY A 235 18.65 15.57 -14.12
N SER A 236 18.09 14.49 -14.66
CA SER A 236 16.67 14.42 -15.05
C SER A 236 15.76 14.16 -13.84
N ALA A 237 15.33 15.23 -13.17
CA ALA A 237 14.44 15.15 -12.00
C ALA A 237 12.94 15.06 -12.34
N ASN A 238 12.57 15.24 -13.62
CA ASN A 238 11.16 15.26 -14.02
C ASN A 238 10.53 13.86 -13.83
N PRO A 239 9.40 13.74 -13.10
CA PRO A 239 8.68 12.48 -12.98
C PRO A 239 8.08 12.02 -14.32
N ILE A 240 7.83 12.92 -15.26
CA ILE A 240 7.23 12.63 -16.57
C ILE A 240 8.32 12.35 -17.62
N ARG A 241 8.16 11.26 -18.37
CA ARG A 241 9.03 10.89 -19.50
C ARG A 241 8.18 10.45 -20.68
N TYR A 242 8.41 11.08 -21.84
CA TYR A 242 7.79 10.70 -23.10
C TYR A 242 8.72 9.72 -23.82
N LEU A 243 8.21 8.53 -24.11
CA LEU A 243 8.87 7.48 -24.90
C LEU A 243 8.07 7.28 -26.17
N TYR A 244 8.21 8.24 -27.08
CA TYR A 244 7.50 8.24 -28.36
C TYR A 244 8.41 7.61 -29.40
#